data_AF-A0A3B9EBM6-F1
#
_entry.id   AF-A0A3B9EBM6-F1
#
_cell.length_a   1.000
_cell.length_b   1.000
_cell.length_c   1.000
_cell.angle_alpha   90.00
_cell.angle_beta   90.00
_cell.angle_gamma   90.00
#
_symmetry.space_group_name_H-M   'P 1'
#
loop_
_entity.id
_entity.type
_entity.pdbx_description
1 polymer ?
#
loop_
_entity_poly.entity_id
_entity_poly.type
_entity_poly.pdbx_seq_one_letter_code
_entity_poly.pdbx_strand_id
1 'polypeptide(L)'
;MKAVLVKELLADRQEALHLEVLTGDSGLDRKIIIADTNRPGLAFTGYMGYFLWERVQIIGITETGYLETLPSDKRIEAIKRVTSFELPCIVVTKKLGVHPELLSEAKARNIPVLRTDIDTTEFIHRLSSYIDNMLAPTTTMHGTLVD
;
A
#
# COMPACT_ATOMS: atom_id res chain seq x y z
N MET A 1 6.30 -7.83 -18.18
CA MET A 1 6.73 -7.08 -16.98
C MET A 1 6.52 -7.99 -15.78
N LYS A 2 7.54 -8.16 -14.93
CA LYS A 2 7.40 -8.92 -13.68
C LYS A 2 6.54 -8.08 -12.72
N ALA A 3 5.68 -8.72 -11.94
CA ALA A 3 4.79 -8.07 -11.00
C ALA A 3 4.60 -9.01 -9.81
N VAL A 4 4.38 -8.44 -8.62
CA VAL A 4 4.04 -9.19 -7.40
C VAL A 4 2.56 -8.94 -7.10
N LEU A 5 1.78 -9.98 -6.91
CA LEU A 5 0.38 -9.85 -6.51
C LEU A 5 0.28 -9.56 -5.02
N VAL A 6 -0.76 -8.83 -4.60
CA VAL A 6 -0.99 -8.56 -3.16
C VAL A 6 -1.15 -9.86 -2.37
N LYS A 7 -1.80 -10.88 -2.95
CA LYS A 7 -1.88 -12.22 -2.35
C LYS A 7 -0.52 -12.92 -2.20
N GLU A 8 0.44 -12.68 -3.10
CA GLU A 8 1.79 -13.24 -3.00
C GLU A 8 2.57 -12.56 -1.88
N LEU A 9 2.47 -11.22 -1.78
CA LEU A 9 3.01 -10.46 -0.64
C LEU A 9 2.48 -10.99 0.70
N LEU A 10 1.18 -11.27 0.79
CA LEU A 10 0.58 -11.85 2.00
C LEU A 10 1.11 -13.26 2.25
N ALA A 11 1.13 -14.13 1.23
CA ALA A 11 1.62 -15.50 1.39
C ALA A 11 3.09 -15.55 1.87
N ASP A 12 3.95 -14.69 1.33
CA ASP A 12 5.39 -14.73 1.60
C ASP A 12 5.80 -13.96 2.87
N ARG A 13 5.10 -12.87 3.18
CA ARG A 13 5.57 -11.85 4.13
C ARG A 13 4.53 -11.40 5.14
N GLN A 14 3.33 -11.99 5.21
CA GLN A 14 2.30 -11.55 6.15
C GLN A 14 2.79 -11.56 7.60
N GLU A 15 3.45 -12.64 8.06
CA GLU A 15 3.99 -12.69 9.42
C GLU A 15 5.17 -11.74 9.62
N ALA A 16 6.10 -11.65 8.66
CA ALA A 16 7.30 -10.83 8.78
C ALA A 16 7.03 -9.31 8.71
N LEU A 17 5.95 -8.92 8.04
CA LEU A 17 5.49 -7.54 7.90
C LEU A 17 4.29 -7.22 8.80
N HIS A 18 3.86 -8.17 9.62
CA HIS A 18 2.73 -8.03 10.55
C HIS A 18 1.46 -7.53 9.84
N LEU A 19 1.16 -8.08 8.67
CA LEU A 19 0.08 -7.62 7.82
C LEU A 19 -1.26 -8.21 8.25
N GLU A 20 -2.25 -7.34 8.38
CA GLU A 20 -3.65 -7.67 8.61
C GLU A 20 -4.49 -7.14 7.45
N VAL A 21 -5.34 -7.99 6.88
CA VAL A 21 -6.21 -7.61 5.77
C VAL A 21 -7.54 -7.06 6.30
N LEU A 22 -7.84 -5.80 6.01
CA LEU A 22 -9.06 -5.13 6.51
C LEU A 22 -10.25 -5.21 5.53
N THR A 23 -9.97 -5.48 4.26
CA THR A 23 -10.98 -5.58 3.19
C THR A 23 -11.41 -7.00 2.86
N GLY A 24 -10.88 -8.01 3.57
CA GLY A 24 -11.02 -9.43 3.19
C GLY A 24 -10.34 -9.71 1.86
N ASP A 25 -10.88 -10.66 1.09
CA ASP A 25 -10.29 -11.12 -0.18
C ASP A 25 -10.44 -10.13 -1.36
N SER A 26 -11.05 -8.97 -1.12
CA SER A 26 -11.30 -7.96 -2.16
C SER A 26 -10.00 -7.38 -2.70
N GLY A 27 -9.73 -7.59 -3.98
CA GLY A 27 -8.61 -6.94 -4.68
C GLY A 27 -7.23 -7.55 -4.40
N LEU A 28 -7.13 -8.74 -3.82
CA LEU A 28 -5.82 -9.38 -3.56
C LEU A 28 -5.07 -9.81 -4.82
N ASP A 29 -5.75 -9.87 -5.98
CA ASP A 29 -5.14 -10.12 -7.29
C ASP A 29 -4.52 -8.86 -7.94
N ARG A 30 -4.54 -7.71 -7.27
CA ARG A 30 -3.90 -6.50 -7.78
C ARG A 30 -2.38 -6.65 -7.83
N LYS A 31 -1.77 -5.97 -8.79
CA LYS A 31 -0.35 -6.05 -9.11
C LYS A 31 0.42 -4.90 -8.48
N ILE A 32 1.49 -5.23 -7.79
CA ILE A 32 2.55 -4.33 -7.35
C ILE A 32 3.68 -4.44 -8.37
N ILE A 33 3.95 -3.36 -9.08
CA ILE A 33 4.96 -3.29 -10.16
C ILE A 33 6.12 -2.34 -9.84
N ILE A 34 5.99 -1.53 -8.79
CA ILE A 34 6.97 -0.54 -8.35
C ILE A 34 7.26 -0.81 -6.87
N ALA A 35 8.54 -0.94 -6.52
CA ALA A 35 8.99 -1.15 -5.15
C ALA A 35 8.88 0.11 -4.27
N ASP A 36 8.99 1.29 -4.89
CA ASP A 36 8.75 2.55 -4.21
C ASP A 36 7.30 2.64 -3.70
N THR A 37 7.16 3.26 -2.54
CA THR A 37 5.85 3.59 -1.96
C THR A 37 5.50 5.06 -2.20
N ASN A 38 4.22 5.40 -1.99
CA ASN A 38 3.76 6.78 -2.03
C ASN A 38 2.99 7.12 -0.76
N ARG A 39 3.19 8.33 -0.25
CA ARG A 39 2.46 8.87 0.89
C ARG A 39 1.45 9.91 0.38
N PRO A 40 0.14 9.61 0.34
CA PRO A 40 -0.86 10.42 -0.35
C PRO A 40 -1.28 11.70 0.40
N GLY A 41 -0.41 12.29 1.23
CA GLY A 41 -0.73 13.49 2.03
C GLY A 41 -1.26 14.65 1.19
N LEU A 42 -0.57 15.00 0.09
CA LEU A 42 -1.00 16.05 -0.83
C LEU A 42 -2.23 15.65 -1.66
N ALA A 43 -2.41 14.36 -1.94
CA ALA A 43 -3.56 13.89 -2.71
C ALA A 43 -4.85 14.03 -1.89
N PHE A 44 -4.78 13.76 -0.57
CA PHE A 44 -5.90 13.99 0.33
C PHE A 44 -6.28 15.47 0.44
N THR A 45 -5.31 16.39 0.36
CA THR A 45 -5.59 17.84 0.38
C THR A 45 -6.15 18.38 -0.93
N GLY A 46 -6.09 17.60 -2.02
CA GLY A 46 -6.65 17.96 -3.33
C GLY A 46 -5.63 18.25 -4.42
N TYR A 47 -4.34 18.17 -4.11
CA TYR A 47 -3.30 18.33 -5.12
C TYR A 47 -2.94 16.98 -5.77
N MET A 48 -3.33 16.79 -7.03
CA MET A 48 -3.11 15.53 -7.77
C MET A 48 -2.03 15.61 -8.85
N GLY A 49 -1.36 16.75 -9.00
CA GLY A 49 -0.47 17.01 -10.15
C GLY A 49 0.66 15.99 -10.35
N TYR A 50 1.12 15.35 -9.27
CA TYR A 50 2.16 14.31 -9.28
C TYR A 50 1.76 13.10 -8.43
N PHE A 51 0.47 12.74 -8.45
CA PHE A 51 0.01 11.61 -7.65
C PHE A 51 0.51 10.28 -8.22
N LEU A 52 1.43 9.62 -7.51
CA LEU A 52 2.04 8.35 -7.89
C LEU A 52 1.13 7.17 -7.53
N TRP A 53 -0.02 7.08 -8.19
CA TRP A 53 -1.08 6.11 -7.91
C TRP A 53 -0.68 4.65 -8.17
N GLU A 54 0.28 4.42 -9.07
CA GLU A 54 0.81 3.09 -9.41
C GLU A 54 1.62 2.44 -8.27
N ARG A 55 1.97 3.22 -7.24
CA ARG A 55 2.76 2.78 -6.08
C ARG A 55 1.85 2.31 -4.95
N VAL A 56 2.41 1.51 -4.04
CA VAL A 56 1.72 1.17 -2.78
C VAL A 56 1.49 2.45 -1.96
N GLN A 57 0.24 2.70 -1.57
CA GLN A 57 -0.13 3.92 -0.84
C GLN A 57 0.01 3.69 0.67
N ILE A 58 0.81 4.51 1.33
CA ILE A 58 1.10 4.39 2.76
C ILE A 58 0.38 5.49 3.54
N ILE A 59 -0.49 5.08 4.46
CA ILE A 59 -1.17 5.96 5.39
C ILE A 59 -0.48 5.83 6.76
N GLY A 60 0.17 6.91 7.19
CA GLY A 60 0.79 7.01 8.50
C GLY A 60 0.06 8.01 9.39
N ILE A 61 0.78 8.49 10.42
CA ILE A 61 0.24 9.45 11.40
C ILE A 61 -0.15 10.76 10.73
N THR A 62 0.67 11.26 9.81
CA THR A 62 0.43 12.53 9.13
C THR A 62 -0.86 12.49 8.31
N GLU A 63 -1.05 11.43 7.52
CA GLU A 63 -2.21 11.25 6.66
C GLU A 63 -3.47 11.01 7.50
N THR A 64 -3.38 10.17 8.53
CA THR A 64 -4.50 9.91 9.46
C THR A 64 -4.91 11.17 10.20
N GLY A 65 -3.94 11.89 10.78
CA GLY A 65 -4.21 13.14 11.49
C GLY A 65 -4.84 14.20 10.58
N TYR A 66 -4.42 14.30 9.32
CA TYR A 66 -5.08 15.18 8.35
C TYR A 66 -6.54 14.78 8.12
N LEU A 67 -6.83 13.49 7.89
CA LEU A 67 -8.19 13.00 7.69
C LEU A 67 -9.07 13.22 8.93
N GLU A 68 -8.51 13.12 10.13
CA GLU A 68 -9.19 13.43 11.39
C GLU A 68 -9.56 14.92 11.53
N THR A 69 -8.77 15.83 10.94
CA THR A 69 -9.11 17.27 10.95
C THR A 69 -10.28 17.63 10.03
N LEU A 70 -10.64 16.75 9.09
CA LEU A 70 -11.69 17.01 8.11
C LEU A 70 -13.09 16.65 8.64
N PRO A 71 -14.11 17.47 8.37
CA PRO A 71 -15.51 17.06 8.45
C PRO A 71 -15.77 15.80 7.60
N SER A 72 -16.76 14.99 7.99
CA SER A 72 -17.02 13.68 7.35
C SER A 72 -17.28 13.79 5.85
N ASP A 73 -18.04 14.79 5.39
CA ASP A 73 -18.29 15.04 3.97
C ASP A 73 -16.99 15.30 3.20
N LYS A 74 -16.09 16.13 3.77
CA LYS A 74 -14.80 16.45 3.17
C LYS A 74 -13.82 15.30 3.20
N ARG A 75 -13.84 14.49 4.28
CA ARG A 75 -13.04 13.28 4.39
C ARG A 75 -13.46 12.24 3.35
N ILE A 76 -14.76 12.02 3.17
CA ILE A 76 -15.30 11.15 2.10
C ILE A 76 -14.85 11.64 0.73
N GLU A 77 -14.92 12.95 0.47
CA GLU A 77 -14.47 13.54 -0.80
C GLU A 77 -12.98 13.28 -1.05
N ALA A 78 -12.13 13.48 -0.04
CA ALA A 78 -10.69 13.23 -0.12
C ALA A 78 -10.37 11.75 -0.35
N ILE A 79 -11.03 10.85 0.38
CA ILE A 79 -10.90 9.40 0.21
C ILE A 79 -11.31 8.97 -1.20
N LYS A 80 -12.46 9.43 -1.68
CA LYS A 80 -12.96 9.14 -3.03
C LYS A 80 -12.00 9.63 -4.10
N ARG A 81 -11.38 10.79 -3.89
CA ARG A 81 -10.40 11.35 -4.81
C ARG A 81 -9.15 10.48 -4.92
N VAL A 82 -8.62 9.99 -3.79
CA VAL A 82 -7.42 9.12 -3.80
C VAL A 82 -7.75 7.73 -4.34
N THR A 83 -8.86 7.16 -3.91
CA THR A 83 -9.30 5.82 -4.34
C THR A 83 -9.86 5.81 -5.76
N SER A 84 -10.06 6.97 -6.41
CA SER A 84 -10.55 7.01 -7.80
C SER A 84 -9.59 6.38 -8.82
N PHE A 85 -8.33 6.25 -8.44
CA PHE A 85 -7.25 5.68 -9.23
C PHE A 85 -7.13 4.17 -9.02
N GLU A 86 -6.45 3.51 -9.94
CA GLU A 86 -6.16 2.07 -9.85
C GLU A 86 -5.00 1.76 -8.91
N LEU A 87 -5.20 2.01 -7.61
CA LEU A 87 -4.18 1.78 -6.59
C LEU A 87 -3.85 0.29 -6.45
N PRO A 88 -2.59 -0.13 -6.33
CA PRO A 88 -2.24 -1.54 -6.11
C PRO A 88 -2.74 -2.04 -4.75
N CYS A 89 -2.46 -1.29 -3.69
CA CYS A 89 -3.00 -1.50 -2.34
C CYS A 89 -2.80 -0.24 -1.49
N ILE A 90 -3.53 -0.18 -0.37
CA ILE A 90 -3.35 0.83 0.67
C ILE A 90 -2.85 0.12 1.93
N VAL A 91 -1.81 0.63 2.56
CA VAL A 91 -1.29 0.12 3.83
C VAL A 91 -1.37 1.19 4.90
N VAL A 92 -2.01 0.87 6.02
CA VAL A 92 -2.06 1.70 7.21
C VAL A 92 -1.01 1.21 8.20
N THR A 93 -0.09 2.09 8.57
CA THR A 93 1.07 1.75 9.43
C THR A 93 0.80 2.06 10.90
N LYS A 94 1.68 1.61 11.80
CA LYS A 94 1.62 1.89 13.25
C LYS A 94 0.31 1.51 13.94
N LYS A 95 -0.38 0.50 13.41
CA LYS A 95 -1.69 0.01 13.91
C LYS A 95 -2.74 1.12 14.05
N LEU A 96 -2.64 2.16 13.22
CA LEU A 96 -3.57 3.28 13.28
C LEU A 96 -5.01 2.83 12.96
N GLY A 97 -5.96 3.57 13.53
CA GLY A 97 -7.37 3.41 13.22
C GLY A 97 -7.64 3.72 11.76
N VAL A 98 -8.53 2.95 11.13
CA VAL A 98 -8.91 3.15 9.73
C VAL A 98 -10.33 3.66 9.68
N HIS A 99 -10.55 4.80 9.02
CA HIS A 99 -11.89 5.36 8.88
C HIS A 99 -12.81 4.39 8.12
N PRO A 100 -14.06 4.15 8.59
CA PRO A 100 -15.01 3.27 7.92
C PRO A 100 -15.29 3.68 6.46
N GLU A 101 -15.25 4.97 6.20
CA GLU A 101 -15.40 5.57 4.87
C GLU A 101 -14.31 5.06 3.91
N LEU A 102 -13.05 4.94 4.37
CA LEU A 102 -11.94 4.42 3.57
C LEU A 102 -12.13 2.94 3.24
N LEU A 103 -12.52 2.13 4.24
CA LEU A 103 -12.78 0.71 4.04
C LEU A 103 -13.94 0.48 3.08
N SER A 104 -15.00 1.29 3.18
CA SER A 104 -16.18 1.19 2.33
C SER A 104 -15.85 1.51 0.86
N GLU A 105 -15.15 2.63 0.62
CA GLU A 105 -14.73 3.02 -0.73
C GLU A 105 -13.70 2.05 -1.31
N ALA A 106 -12.74 1.58 -0.51
CA ALA A 106 -11.75 0.62 -0.96
C ALA A 106 -12.40 -0.72 -1.36
N LYS A 107 -13.36 -1.23 -0.57
CA LYS A 107 -14.15 -2.42 -0.94
C LYS A 107 -14.93 -2.20 -2.23
N ALA A 108 -15.63 -1.07 -2.36
CA ALA A 108 -16.40 -0.74 -3.57
C ALA A 108 -15.54 -0.71 -4.84
N ARG A 109 -14.26 -0.37 -4.71
CA ARG A 109 -13.30 -0.28 -5.81
C ARG A 109 -12.36 -1.49 -5.93
N ASN A 110 -12.57 -2.54 -5.14
CA ASN A 110 -11.69 -3.70 -5.08
C ASN A 110 -10.22 -3.32 -4.85
N ILE A 111 -9.98 -2.38 -3.93
CA ILE A 111 -8.64 -1.97 -3.49
C ILE A 111 -8.38 -2.65 -2.14
N PRO A 112 -7.34 -3.49 -2.01
CA PRO A 112 -7.03 -4.12 -0.75
C PRO A 112 -6.46 -3.10 0.24
N VAL A 113 -7.01 -3.08 1.46
CA VAL A 113 -6.47 -2.28 2.57
C VAL A 113 -5.83 -3.23 3.58
N LEU A 114 -4.55 -3.00 3.82
CA LEU A 114 -3.74 -3.74 4.77
C LEU A 114 -3.41 -2.84 5.97
N ARG A 115 -3.18 -3.46 7.13
CA ARG A 115 -2.70 -2.79 8.33
C ARG A 115 -1.46 -3.49 8.86
N THR A 116 -0.51 -2.72 9.37
CA THR A 116 0.66 -3.21 10.08
C THR A 116 0.90 -2.38 11.33
N ASP A 117 1.45 -2.99 12.37
CA ASP A 117 1.91 -2.32 13.58
C ASP A 117 3.34 -1.76 13.45
N ILE A 118 4.06 -2.11 12.38
CA ILE A 118 5.41 -1.63 12.09
C ILE A 118 5.40 -0.12 11.80
N ASP A 119 6.47 0.55 12.21
CA ASP A 119 6.71 1.96 11.92
C ASP A 119 6.79 2.24 10.41
N THR A 120 6.28 3.40 9.98
CA THR A 120 6.16 3.75 8.56
C THR A 120 7.46 3.60 7.77
N THR A 121 8.58 4.11 8.30
CA THR A 121 9.88 4.06 7.62
C THR A 121 10.42 2.64 7.50
N GLU A 122 10.34 1.87 8.59
CA GLU A 122 10.76 0.47 8.62
C GLU A 122 9.87 -0.38 7.72
N PHE A 123 8.57 -0.16 7.82
CA PHE A 123 7.51 -0.35 6.85
C PHE A 123 8.00 -0.47 5.41
N ILE A 124 8.24 0.74 4.91
CA ILE A 124 8.61 1.02 3.52
C ILE A 124 9.92 0.31 3.18
N HIS A 125 10.94 0.36 4.04
CA HIS A 125 12.22 -0.28 3.78
C HIS A 125 12.09 -1.80 3.57
N ARG A 126 11.38 -2.49 4.47
CA ARG A 126 11.17 -3.94 4.38
C ARG A 126 10.33 -4.31 3.14
N LEU A 127 9.27 -3.54 2.87
CA LEU A 127 8.42 -3.76 1.70
C LEU A 127 9.20 -3.55 0.40
N SER A 128 9.87 -2.42 0.24
CA SER A 128 10.64 -2.10 -0.96
C SER A 128 11.73 -3.13 -1.20
N SER A 129 12.47 -3.54 -0.18
CA SER A 129 13.48 -4.61 -0.29
C SER A 129 12.88 -5.94 -0.77
N TYR A 130 11.71 -6.33 -0.27
CA TYR A 130 11.04 -7.54 -0.74
C TYR A 130 10.61 -7.42 -2.20
N ILE A 131 9.94 -6.32 -2.58
CA ILE A 131 9.47 -6.12 -3.95
C ILE A 131 10.65 -6.01 -4.92
N ASP A 132 11.73 -5.33 -4.57
CA ASP A 132 12.94 -5.25 -5.40
C ASP A 132 13.54 -6.63 -5.66
N ASN A 133 13.69 -7.45 -4.60
CA ASN A 133 14.18 -8.82 -4.75
C ASN A 133 13.26 -9.67 -5.66
N MET A 134 11.95 -9.51 -5.51
CA MET A 134 10.97 -10.22 -6.34
C MET A 134 10.94 -9.71 -7.77
N LEU A 135 11.20 -8.43 -8.02
CA LEU A 135 11.22 -7.83 -9.36
C LEU A 135 12.59 -7.88 -10.05
N ALA A 136 13.65 -8.25 -9.32
CA ALA A 136 15.01 -8.31 -9.83
C ALA A 136 15.13 -9.20 -11.09
N PRO A 137 15.89 -8.77 -12.10
CA PRO A 137 16.18 -9.57 -13.28
C PRO A 137 17.05 -10.76 -12.88
N THR A 138 16.56 -11.97 -13.14
CA THR A 138 17.30 -13.21 -12.92
C THR A 138 18.07 -13.57 -14.18
N THR A 139 19.37 -13.84 -14.03
CA THR A 139 20.19 -14.48 -15.07
C THR A 139 20.77 -15.78 -14.51
N THR A 140 20.89 -16.81 -15.35
CA THR A 140 21.49 -18.09 -14.96
C THR A 140 22.91 -18.13 -15.49
N MET A 141 23.90 -18.25 -14.60
CA MET A 141 25.30 -18.45 -14.95
C MET A 141 25.77 -19.79 -14.40
N HIS A 142 26.49 -20.58 -15.21
CA HIS A 142 27.19 -21.76 -14.73
C HIS A 142 28.47 -21.32 -14.00
N GLY A 143 28.52 -21.54 -12.68
CA GLY A 143 29.66 -21.26 -11.83
C GLY A 143 29.46 -21.85 -10.44
N THR A 144 30.55 -22.16 -9.75
CA THR A 144 30.52 -22.66 -8.36
C THR A 144 30.74 -21.49 -7.41
N LEU A 145 29.73 -21.14 -6.61
CA LEU A 145 29.88 -20.16 -5.52
C LEU A 145 30.61 -20.84 -4.35
N VAL A 146 31.70 -20.24 -3.87
CA VAL A 146 32.45 -20.71 -2.70
C VAL A 146 32.28 -19.65 -1.60
N ASP A 147 31.91 -20.10 -0.39
CA ASP A 147 31.67 -19.28 0.81
C ASP A 147 32.97 -18.77 1.45
#